data_AF-A0A971VT99-F1
#
_entry.id   AF-A0A971VT99-F1
#
_cell.length_a   1.000
_cell.length_b   1.000
_cell.length_c   1.000
_cell.angle_alpha   90.00
_cell.angle_beta   90.00
_cell.angle_gamma   90.00
#
_symmetry.space_group_name_H-M   'P 1'
#
loop_
_entity.id
_entity.type
_entity.pdbx_description
1 polymer ?
#
loop_
_entity_poly.entity_id
_entity_poly.type
_entity_poly.pdbx_seq_one_letter_code
_entity_poly.pdbx_strand_id
1 'polypeptide(L)'
;MRIEVWADFHCPYCFIGKARLFEALGQLGLVEAAEVIPRSFLLNKDSDKPDGLSIAEHVKMEYGKQIDEVLKGFKALEEIAKGDGLMLDMVNARYANMMDAHRLLQYAKTQGVGNEFFRRAQEMEFMQGVILSDHEVLVRAANDVGLHERDARAVLSSGQFRQEVLADDAIARQMNIDYVPYYLVDGTQHFSGDLSQKDYLDALVKAAHRSI
;
A
#
# COMPACT_ATOMS: atom_id res chain seq x y z
N MET A 1 -12.75 -15.30 6.92
CA MET A 1 -13.06 -14.29 5.89
C MET A 1 -11.76 -13.90 5.21
N ARG A 2 -11.68 -13.99 3.88
CA ARG A 2 -10.49 -13.62 3.12
C ARG A 2 -10.68 -12.24 2.49
N ILE A 3 -9.73 -11.34 2.69
CA ILE A 3 -9.77 -9.96 2.17
C ILE A 3 -8.50 -9.72 1.35
N GLU A 4 -8.64 -9.68 0.03
CA GLU A 4 -7.55 -9.34 -0.87
C GLU A 4 -7.52 -7.83 -1.09
N VAL A 5 -6.36 -7.21 -0.92
CA VAL A 5 -6.21 -5.75 -0.93
C VAL A 5 -5.20 -5.35 -1.99
N TRP A 6 -5.66 -4.85 -3.13
CA TRP A 6 -4.78 -4.23 -4.13
C TRP A 6 -4.40 -2.84 -3.65
N ALA A 7 -3.10 -2.64 -3.50
CA ALA A 7 -2.53 -1.40 -2.99
C ALA A 7 -1.13 -1.17 -3.56
N ASP A 8 -0.71 0.09 -3.58
CA ASP A 8 0.66 0.48 -3.91
C ASP A 8 1.30 1.16 -2.69
N PHE A 9 2.62 0.98 -2.51
CA PHE A 9 3.38 1.62 -1.44
C PHE A 9 3.27 3.14 -1.52
N HIS A 10 3.38 3.66 -2.74
CA HIS A 10 3.33 5.09 -3.04
C HIS A 10 1.94 5.74 -2.85
N CYS A 11 0.91 4.96 -2.51
CA CYS A 11 -0.44 5.48 -2.35
C CYS A 11 -0.73 5.85 -0.88
N PRO A 12 -0.82 7.14 -0.52
CA PRO A 12 -1.10 7.54 0.86
C PRO A 12 -2.52 7.15 1.29
N TYR A 13 -3.47 7.06 0.36
CA TYR A 13 -4.81 6.53 0.64
C TYR A 13 -4.79 5.04 0.99
N CYS A 14 -3.86 4.26 0.42
CA CYS A 14 -3.67 2.87 0.82
C CYS A 14 -3.13 2.76 2.25
N PHE A 15 -2.24 3.68 2.65
CA PHE A 15 -1.71 3.73 4.02
C PHE A 15 -2.81 4.03 5.05
N ILE A 16 -3.65 5.03 4.78
CA ILE A 16 -4.81 5.38 5.62
C ILE A 16 -5.85 4.25 5.61
N GLY A 17 -6.22 3.76 4.42
CA GLY A 17 -7.22 2.72 4.26
C GLY A 17 -6.86 1.42 4.96
N LYS A 18 -5.57 1.05 4.96
CA LYS A 18 -5.09 -0.10 5.74
C LYS A 18 -5.31 0.09 7.24
N ALA A 19 -5.01 1.26 7.80
CA ALA A 19 -5.27 1.51 9.22
C ALA A 19 -6.77 1.39 9.54
N ARG A 20 -7.62 2.00 8.71
CA ARG A 20 -9.08 1.92 8.86
C ARG A 20 -9.62 0.50 8.74
N LEU A 21 -9.09 -0.31 7.81
CA LEU A 21 -9.46 -1.73 7.67
C LEU A 21 -9.16 -2.50 8.95
N PHE A 22 -7.94 -2.40 9.48
CA PHE A 22 -7.55 -3.14 10.68
C PHE A 22 -8.30 -2.65 11.93
N GLU A 23 -8.54 -1.34 12.05
CA GLU A 23 -9.40 -0.79 13.10
C GLU A 23 -10.83 -1.33 13.01
N ALA A 24 -11.41 -1.37 11.81
CA ALA A 24 -12.76 -1.90 11.60
C ALA A 24 -12.85 -3.40 11.91
N LEU A 25 -11.84 -4.19 11.51
CA LEU A 25 -11.72 -5.60 11.91
C LEU A 25 -11.60 -5.75 13.43
N GLY A 26 -10.87 -4.86 14.09
CA GLY A 26 -10.76 -4.79 15.56
C GLY A 26 -12.10 -4.58 16.25
N GLN A 27 -12.85 -3.56 15.80
CA GLN A 27 -14.17 -3.25 16.36
C GLN A 27 -15.20 -4.36 16.15
N LEU A 28 -15.07 -5.14 15.06
CA LEU A 28 -15.93 -6.29 14.78
C LEU A 28 -15.45 -7.59 15.47
N GLY A 29 -14.30 -7.58 16.15
CA GLY A 29 -13.70 -8.78 16.74
C GLY A 29 -13.26 -9.82 15.69
N LEU A 30 -12.93 -9.37 14.47
CA LEU A 30 -12.63 -10.21 13.31
C LEU A 30 -11.13 -10.31 12.98
N VAL A 31 -10.25 -9.65 13.73
CA VAL A 31 -8.79 -9.59 13.43
C VAL A 31 -8.19 -10.98 13.23
N GLU A 32 -8.49 -11.93 14.12
CA GLU A 32 -7.96 -13.31 14.02
C GLU A 32 -8.71 -14.17 12.99
N ALA A 33 -9.96 -13.81 12.66
CA ALA A 33 -10.80 -14.56 11.72
C ALA A 33 -10.64 -14.08 10.26
N ALA A 34 -9.98 -12.93 10.07
CA ALA A 34 -9.76 -12.30 8.78
C ALA A 34 -8.34 -12.63 8.25
N GLU A 35 -8.28 -13.24 7.07
CA GLU A 35 -7.04 -13.38 6.30
C GLU A 35 -6.93 -12.16 5.36
N VAL A 36 -6.18 -11.15 5.77
CA VAL A 36 -5.92 -9.95 4.95
C VAL A 36 -4.69 -10.18 4.09
N ILE A 37 -4.81 -10.04 2.77
CA ILE A 37 -3.75 -10.39 1.82
C ILE A 37 -3.44 -9.18 0.94
N PRO A 38 -2.27 -8.56 1.11
CA PRO A 38 -1.85 -7.49 0.21
C PRO A 38 -1.52 -8.06 -1.17
N ARG A 39 -2.07 -7.41 -2.19
CA ARG A 39 -1.88 -7.67 -3.61
C ARG A 39 -1.16 -6.49 -4.24
N SER A 40 -0.17 -6.78 -5.07
CA SER A 40 0.59 -5.72 -5.76
C SER A 40 -0.30 -4.98 -6.75
N PHE A 41 -0.30 -3.66 -6.67
CA PHE A 41 -0.83 -2.76 -7.69
C PHE A 41 0.25 -1.75 -8.05
N LEU A 42 0.53 -1.55 -9.33
CA LEU A 42 1.57 -0.63 -9.80
C LEU A 42 0.91 0.63 -10.37
N LEU A 43 0.80 1.69 -9.57
CA LEU A 43 0.25 2.98 -10.01
C LEU A 43 1.07 3.56 -11.16
N ASN A 44 2.39 3.47 -11.05
CA ASN A 44 3.35 4.09 -11.96
C ASN A 44 4.19 3.02 -12.70
N LYS A 45 3.56 1.91 -13.13
CA LYS A 45 4.21 0.72 -13.69
C LYS A 45 5.28 1.02 -14.75
N ASP A 46 4.95 1.91 -15.67
CA ASP A 46 5.77 2.25 -16.84
C ASP A 46 6.37 3.67 -16.74
N SER A 47 6.44 4.23 -15.53
CA SER A 47 6.99 5.57 -15.37
C SER A 47 8.49 5.58 -15.61
N ASP A 48 8.93 6.54 -16.41
CA ASP A 48 10.32 6.85 -16.76
C ASP A 48 10.96 7.88 -15.82
N LYS A 49 10.23 8.30 -14.79
CA LYS A 49 10.66 9.36 -13.90
C LYS A 49 11.78 8.88 -12.98
N PRO A 50 12.77 9.73 -12.69
CA PRO A 50 13.85 9.38 -11.79
C PRO A 50 13.35 9.26 -10.35
N ASP A 51 13.92 8.31 -9.62
CA ASP A 51 13.75 8.21 -8.17
C ASP A 51 14.26 9.49 -7.48
N GLY A 52 13.68 9.80 -6.33
CA GLY A 52 14.08 10.94 -5.50
C GLY A 52 13.46 12.28 -5.87
N LEU A 53 12.61 12.35 -6.91
CA LEU A 53 11.74 13.52 -7.11
C LEU A 53 10.86 13.74 -5.89
N SER A 54 10.53 14.99 -5.56
CA SER A 54 9.48 15.21 -4.55
C SER A 54 8.14 14.67 -5.08
N ILE A 55 7.31 14.10 -4.20
CA ILE A 55 5.96 13.65 -4.63
C ILE A 55 5.17 14.83 -5.21
N ALA A 56 5.39 16.05 -4.70
CA ALA A 56 4.74 17.24 -5.22
C ALA A 56 5.09 17.50 -6.71
N GLU A 57 6.37 17.38 -7.08
CA GLU A 57 6.81 17.50 -8.47
C GLU A 57 6.29 16.34 -9.32
N HIS A 58 6.34 15.10 -8.81
CA HIS A 58 5.80 13.94 -9.51
C HIS A 58 4.31 14.11 -9.84
N VAL A 59 3.50 14.51 -8.86
CA VAL A 59 2.06 14.74 -9.04
C VAL A 59 1.80 15.90 -10.01
N LYS A 60 2.59 16.97 -9.94
CA LYS A 60 2.50 18.06 -10.93
C LYS A 60 2.78 17.56 -12.34
N MET A 61 3.83 16.76 -12.54
CA MET A 61 4.20 16.23 -13.85
C MET A 61 3.18 15.23 -14.38
N GLU A 62 2.68 14.34 -13.52
CA GLU A 62 1.74 13.29 -13.90
C GLU A 62 0.35 13.84 -14.20
N TYR A 63 -0.16 14.74 -13.36
CA TYR A 63 -1.55 15.18 -13.40
C TYR A 63 -1.73 16.62 -13.90
N GLY A 64 -0.65 17.30 -14.30
CA GLY A 64 -0.70 18.68 -14.83
C GLY A 64 -1.17 19.73 -13.80
N LYS A 65 -1.08 19.43 -12.50
CA LYS A 65 -1.58 20.31 -11.43
C LYS A 65 -0.60 21.43 -11.09
N GLN A 66 -1.13 22.56 -10.60
CA GLN A 66 -0.28 23.61 -10.04
C GLN A 66 0.29 23.18 -8.69
N ILE A 67 1.55 23.54 -8.42
CA ILE A 67 2.26 23.09 -7.21
C ILE A 67 1.50 23.49 -5.92
N ASP A 68 0.93 24.69 -5.88
CA ASP A 68 0.15 25.16 -4.73
C ASP A 68 -1.14 24.36 -4.50
N GLU A 69 -1.77 23.85 -5.56
CA GLU A 69 -2.94 22.97 -5.45
C GLU A 69 -2.53 21.61 -4.88
N VAL A 70 -1.41 21.07 -5.36
CA VAL A 70 -0.85 19.80 -4.86
C VAL A 70 -0.52 19.91 -3.37
N LEU A 71 0.18 20.97 -2.95
CA LEU A 71 0.54 21.19 -1.56
C LEU A 71 -0.68 21.40 -0.64
N LYS A 72 -1.74 22.06 -1.13
CA LYS A 72 -3.02 22.16 -0.40
C LYS A 72 -3.68 20.79 -0.23
N GLY A 73 -3.69 19.98 -1.28
CA GLY A 73 -4.20 18.61 -1.22
C GLY A 73 -3.42 17.74 -0.23
N PHE A 74 -2.10 17.86 -0.20
CA PHE A 74 -1.25 17.16 0.76
C PHE A 74 -1.56 17.53 2.20
N LYS A 75 -1.70 18.82 2.51
CA LYS A 75 -2.09 19.26 3.86
C LYS A 75 -3.45 18.69 4.29
N ALA A 76 -4.43 18.67 3.38
CA ALA A 76 -5.74 18.09 3.68
C ALA A 76 -5.62 16.59 3.98
N LEU A 77 -4.82 15.87 3.18
CA LEU A 77 -4.55 14.44 3.36
C LEU A 77 -3.80 14.14 4.68
N GLU A 78 -2.83 14.98 5.05
CA GLU A 78 -2.11 14.88 6.32
C GLU A 78 -3.04 15.07 7.52
N GLU A 79 -3.97 16.03 7.46
CA GLU A 79 -4.98 16.22 8.52
C GLU A 79 -5.97 15.04 8.59
N ILE A 80 -6.34 14.43 7.46
CA ILE A 80 -7.14 13.20 7.44
C ILE A 80 -6.40 12.07 8.16
N ALA A 81 -5.13 11.83 7.80
CA ALA A 81 -4.30 10.80 8.41
C ALA A 81 -4.15 11.02 9.93
N LYS A 82 -3.94 12.28 10.35
CA LYS A 82 -3.85 12.66 11.76
C LYS A 82 -5.14 12.35 12.54
N GLY A 83 -6.31 12.49 11.91
CA GLY A 83 -7.59 12.09 12.48
C GLY A 83 -7.65 10.58 12.81
N ASP A 84 -6.93 9.76 12.06
CA ASP A 84 -6.79 8.31 12.28
C ASP A 84 -5.55 7.94 13.13
N GLY A 85 -4.91 8.91 13.77
CA GLY A 85 -3.71 8.70 14.58
C GLY A 85 -2.45 8.39 13.76
N LEU A 86 -2.48 8.63 12.45
CA LEU A 86 -1.36 8.44 11.54
C LEU A 86 -0.61 9.75 11.32
N MET A 87 0.68 9.65 11.04
CA MET A 87 1.48 10.77 10.59
C MET A 87 1.82 10.56 9.11
N LEU A 88 1.61 11.60 8.31
CA LEU A 88 2.08 11.69 6.94
C LEU A 88 2.92 12.95 6.81
N ASP A 89 4.02 12.86 6.07
CA ASP A 89 4.85 13.99 5.66
C ASP A 89 4.99 13.94 4.13
N MET A 90 3.94 14.40 3.44
CA MET A 90 3.86 14.35 1.99
C MET A 90 4.81 15.34 1.32
N VAL A 91 5.24 16.38 2.05
CA VAL A 91 6.23 17.36 1.59
C VAL A 91 7.61 16.73 1.47
N ASN A 92 8.00 15.90 2.44
CA ASN A 92 9.29 15.21 2.43
C ASN A 92 9.25 13.84 1.75
N ALA A 93 8.08 13.29 1.48
CA ALA A 93 7.95 12.07 0.70
C ALA A 93 8.60 12.21 -0.69
N ARG A 94 9.16 11.11 -1.19
CA ARG A 94 9.90 11.05 -2.45
C ARG A 94 9.32 9.99 -3.36
N TYR A 95 9.25 10.32 -4.65
CA TYR A 95 8.88 9.37 -5.69
C TYR A 95 9.96 8.30 -5.84
N ALA A 96 9.53 7.05 -6.03
CA ALA A 96 10.39 5.92 -6.28
C ALA A 96 9.67 4.88 -7.15
N ASN A 97 10.43 4.12 -7.95
CA ASN A 97 9.92 2.91 -8.58
C ASN A 97 9.63 1.83 -7.53
N MET A 98 8.39 1.35 -7.47
CA MET A 98 7.93 0.43 -6.43
C MET A 98 8.11 -1.05 -6.78
N MET A 99 8.72 -1.40 -7.92
CA MET A 99 8.86 -2.80 -8.35
C MET A 99 9.59 -3.64 -7.30
N ASP A 100 10.73 -3.18 -6.78
CA ASP A 100 11.51 -3.94 -5.81
C ASP A 100 10.83 -4.02 -4.43
N ALA A 101 10.10 -2.98 -4.02
CA ALA A 101 9.26 -3.00 -2.83
C ALA A 101 8.15 -4.07 -2.96
N HIS A 102 7.48 -4.13 -4.12
CA HIS A 102 6.47 -5.16 -4.41
C HIS A 102 7.07 -6.56 -4.51
N ARG A 103 8.29 -6.72 -5.03
CA ARG A 103 8.97 -8.03 -5.06
C ARG A 103 9.27 -8.53 -3.65
N LEU A 104 9.74 -7.65 -2.76
CA LEU A 104 9.91 -7.99 -1.35
C LEU A 104 8.59 -8.24 -0.64
N LEU A 105 7.50 -7.58 -1.03
CA LEU A 105 6.16 -7.89 -0.51
C LEU A 105 5.77 -9.33 -0.83
N GLN A 106 5.99 -9.80 -2.06
CA GLN A 106 5.70 -11.18 -2.43
C GLN A 106 6.56 -12.15 -1.61
N TYR A 107 7.85 -11.85 -1.41
CA TYR A 107 8.70 -12.62 -0.50
C TYR A 107 8.14 -12.63 0.94
N ALA A 108 7.83 -11.47 1.50
CA ALA A 108 7.30 -11.32 2.86
C ALA A 108 5.99 -12.10 3.07
N LYS A 109 5.12 -12.15 2.05
CA LYS A 109 3.91 -12.98 2.05
C LYS A 109 4.22 -14.47 2.22
N THR A 110 5.29 -14.98 1.58
CA THR A 110 5.70 -16.39 1.77
C THR A 110 6.19 -16.70 3.18
N GLN A 111 6.60 -15.67 3.93
CA GLN A 111 7.08 -15.77 5.31
C GLN A 111 6.00 -15.41 6.33
N GLY A 112 4.77 -15.12 5.90
CA GLY A 112 3.65 -14.79 6.79
C GLY A 112 3.67 -13.37 7.35
N VAL A 113 4.58 -12.49 6.92
CA VAL A 113 4.75 -11.11 7.42
C VAL A 113 4.46 -10.05 6.35
N GLY A 114 3.65 -10.39 5.35
CA GLY A 114 3.35 -9.51 4.21
C GLY A 114 2.65 -8.22 4.63
N ASN A 115 1.76 -8.26 5.63
CA ASN A 115 1.05 -7.07 6.08
C ASN A 115 1.95 -6.11 6.84
N GLU A 116 2.77 -6.66 7.72
CA GLU A 116 3.75 -6.00 8.55
C GLU A 116 4.79 -5.33 7.67
N PHE A 117 5.35 -6.07 6.71
CA PHE A 117 6.29 -5.52 5.73
C PHE A 117 5.69 -4.35 4.95
N PHE A 118 4.47 -4.54 4.41
CA PHE A 118 3.80 -3.50 3.64
C PHE A 118 3.64 -2.23 4.46
N ARG A 119 3.14 -2.37 5.70
CA ARG A 119 2.94 -1.26 6.63
C ARG A 119 4.26 -0.56 6.95
N ARG A 120 5.29 -1.31 7.30
CA ARG A 120 6.59 -0.78 7.72
C ARG A 120 7.26 0.02 6.60
N ALA A 121 7.21 -0.48 5.37
CA ALA A 121 7.78 0.19 4.21
C ALA A 121 7.03 1.50 3.88
N GLN A 122 5.70 1.52 3.98
CA GLN A 122 4.92 2.75 3.84
C GLN A 122 5.23 3.78 4.92
N GLU A 123 5.42 3.35 6.18
CA GLU A 123 5.85 4.25 7.26
C GLU A 123 7.23 4.85 6.98
N MET A 124 8.16 4.06 6.44
CA MET A 124 9.46 4.60 6.02
C MET A 124 9.28 5.70 4.96
N GLU A 125 8.54 5.44 3.89
CA GLU A 125 8.31 6.41 2.82
C GLU A 125 7.62 7.68 3.32
N PHE A 126 6.48 7.53 4.00
CA PHE A 126 5.61 8.67 4.33
C PHE A 126 5.97 9.40 5.62
N MET A 127 6.75 8.80 6.51
CA MET A 127 7.10 9.44 7.79
C MET A 127 8.59 9.76 7.92
N GLN A 128 9.45 9.17 7.09
CA GLN A 128 10.91 9.30 7.22
C GLN A 128 11.54 9.94 5.98
N GLY A 129 10.77 10.23 4.93
CA GLY A 129 11.24 10.91 3.72
C GLY A 129 12.33 10.13 2.98
N VAL A 130 12.37 8.81 3.15
CA VAL A 130 13.35 7.95 2.48
C VAL A 130 12.87 7.58 1.09
N ILE A 131 13.81 7.21 0.22
CA ILE A 131 13.51 6.73 -1.14
C ILE A 131 13.34 5.21 -1.05
N LEU A 132 12.13 4.72 -1.30
CA LEU A 132 11.81 3.30 -1.06
C LEU A 132 12.40 2.34 -2.12
N SER A 133 12.92 2.83 -3.23
CA SER A 133 13.68 2.02 -4.19
C SER A 133 15.13 1.75 -3.76
N ASP A 134 15.62 2.41 -2.71
CA ASP A 134 16.93 2.12 -2.14
C ASP A 134 16.92 0.73 -1.47
N HIS A 135 17.78 -0.16 -1.96
CA HIS A 135 17.90 -1.52 -1.47
C HIS A 135 18.24 -1.59 0.02
N GLU A 136 19.02 -0.66 0.57
CA GLU A 136 19.35 -0.65 2.00
C GLU A 136 18.13 -0.27 2.85
N VAL A 137 17.30 0.66 2.36
CA VAL A 137 16.03 1.02 3.01
C VAL A 137 15.09 -0.18 3.03
N LEU A 138 14.97 -0.88 1.91
CA LEU A 138 14.12 -2.07 1.75
C LEU A 138 14.60 -3.25 2.62
N VAL A 139 15.90 -3.49 2.68
CA VAL A 139 16.49 -4.52 3.55
C VAL A 139 16.21 -4.21 5.02
N ARG A 140 16.35 -2.94 5.43
CA ARG A 140 16.00 -2.52 6.79
C ARG A 140 14.51 -2.72 7.07
N ALA A 141 13.63 -2.38 6.14
CA ALA A 141 12.18 -2.58 6.30
C ALA A 141 11.83 -4.06 6.44
N ALA A 142 12.50 -4.93 5.68
CA ALA A 142 12.36 -6.38 5.77
C ALA A 142 12.84 -6.90 7.14
N ASN A 143 14.00 -6.45 7.60
CA ASN A 143 14.58 -6.85 8.89
C ASN A 143 13.72 -6.40 10.09
N ASP A 144 13.16 -5.19 10.03
CA ASP A 144 12.28 -4.65 11.08
C ASP A 144 11.02 -5.51 11.33
N VAL A 145 10.62 -6.33 10.35
CA VAL A 145 9.48 -7.25 10.45
C VAL A 145 9.89 -8.72 10.55
N GLY A 146 11.17 -8.98 10.83
CA GLY A 146 11.71 -10.31 11.12
C GLY A 146 12.19 -11.10 9.91
N LEU A 147 12.27 -10.50 8.72
CA LEU A 147 12.88 -11.16 7.55
C LEU A 147 14.41 -11.10 7.63
N HIS A 148 15.08 -12.18 7.25
CA HIS A 148 16.54 -12.18 7.19
C HIS A 148 17.07 -11.25 6.09
N GLU A 149 17.98 -10.35 6.46
CA GLU A 149 18.61 -9.39 5.53
C GLU A 149 19.24 -10.09 4.31
N ARG A 150 19.88 -11.24 4.53
CA ARG A 150 20.52 -12.01 3.45
C ARG A 150 19.51 -12.41 2.38
N ASP A 151 18.32 -12.86 2.78
CA ASP A 151 17.30 -13.33 1.85
C ASP A 151 16.62 -12.15 1.14
N ALA A 152 16.38 -11.05 1.88
CA ALA A 152 15.91 -9.79 1.28
C ALA A 152 16.88 -9.29 0.20
N ARG A 153 18.19 -9.28 0.48
CA ARG A 153 19.24 -8.94 -0.50
C ARG A 153 19.27 -9.90 -1.68
N ALA A 154 19.03 -11.19 -1.47
CA ALA A 154 18.97 -12.17 -2.56
C ALA A 154 17.80 -11.91 -3.51
N VAL A 155 16.63 -11.51 -2.97
CA VAL A 155 15.50 -11.06 -3.79
C VAL A 155 15.90 -9.81 -4.58
N LEU A 156 16.40 -8.78 -3.91
CA LEU A 156 16.73 -7.48 -4.53
C LEU A 156 17.83 -7.55 -5.60
N SER A 157 18.81 -8.44 -5.43
CA SER A 157 19.91 -8.64 -6.40
C SER A 157 19.56 -9.60 -7.54
N SER A 158 18.36 -10.17 -7.56
CA SER A 158 17.90 -11.12 -8.58
C SER A 158 16.66 -10.61 -9.32
N GLY A 159 16.00 -11.49 -10.09
CA GLY A 159 14.68 -11.26 -10.70
C GLY A 159 13.52 -11.96 -9.96
N GLN A 160 13.77 -12.56 -8.79
CA GLN A 160 12.77 -13.30 -8.02
C GLN A 160 11.53 -12.45 -7.72
N PHE A 161 10.36 -13.09 -7.69
CA PHE A 161 9.05 -12.49 -7.38
C PHE A 161 8.51 -11.48 -8.41
N ARG A 162 9.26 -11.15 -9.47
CA ARG A 162 8.82 -10.18 -10.48
C ARG A 162 7.56 -10.63 -11.22
N GLN A 163 7.44 -11.93 -11.51
CA GLN A 163 6.29 -12.46 -12.24
C GLN A 163 5.02 -12.41 -11.38
N GLU A 164 5.16 -12.65 -10.07
CA GLU A 164 4.10 -12.61 -9.07
C GLU A 164 3.56 -11.19 -8.90
N VAL A 165 4.44 -10.19 -8.86
CA VAL A 165 4.05 -8.76 -8.88
C VAL A 165 3.25 -8.44 -10.14
N LEU A 166 3.75 -8.84 -11.31
CA LEU A 166 3.04 -8.58 -12.57
C LEU A 166 1.73 -9.35 -12.70
N ALA A 167 1.62 -10.53 -12.10
CA ALA A 167 0.39 -11.30 -12.06
C ALA A 167 -0.68 -10.62 -11.21
N ASP A 168 -0.33 -10.15 -10.00
CA ASP A 168 -1.25 -9.40 -9.14
C ASP A 168 -1.75 -8.11 -9.84
N ASP A 169 -0.85 -7.36 -10.49
CA ASP A 169 -1.19 -6.16 -11.27
C ASP A 169 -2.09 -6.51 -12.48
N ALA A 170 -1.76 -7.57 -13.23
CA ALA A 170 -2.54 -8.00 -14.38
C ALA A 170 -3.97 -8.42 -14.00
N ILE A 171 -4.14 -9.13 -12.86
CA ILE A 171 -5.47 -9.46 -12.33
C ILE A 171 -6.24 -8.18 -12.03
N ALA A 172 -5.62 -7.19 -11.40
CA ALA A 172 -6.26 -5.90 -11.13
C ALA A 172 -6.74 -5.22 -12.41
N ARG A 173 -5.91 -5.22 -13.47
CA ARG A 173 -6.30 -4.67 -14.79
C ARG A 173 -7.46 -5.45 -15.42
N GLN A 174 -7.47 -6.78 -15.33
CA GLN A 174 -8.56 -7.61 -15.83
C GLN A 174 -9.89 -7.35 -15.08
N MET A 175 -9.80 -7.01 -13.80
CA MET A 175 -10.94 -6.62 -12.97
C MET A 175 -11.36 -5.15 -13.18
N ASN A 176 -10.68 -4.40 -14.05
CA ASN A 176 -10.86 -2.95 -14.23
C ASN A 176 -10.72 -2.16 -12.92
N ILE A 177 -9.76 -2.54 -12.08
CA ILE A 177 -9.40 -1.78 -10.88
C ILE A 177 -8.56 -0.57 -11.32
N ASP A 178 -9.19 0.60 -11.32
CA ASP A 178 -8.55 1.87 -11.68
C ASP A 178 -8.21 2.74 -10.46
N TYR A 179 -8.61 2.33 -9.26
CA TYR A 179 -8.43 3.07 -8.02
C TYR A 179 -8.09 2.15 -6.85
N VAL A 180 -7.11 2.55 -6.04
CA VAL A 180 -6.62 1.81 -4.87
C VAL A 180 -6.64 2.71 -3.61
N PRO A 181 -6.85 2.14 -2.40
CA PRO A 181 -6.92 0.71 -2.10
C PRO A 181 -8.21 0.07 -2.60
N TYR A 182 -8.13 -1.14 -3.13
CA TYR A 182 -9.29 -1.94 -3.54
C TYR A 182 -9.35 -3.22 -2.72
N TYR A 183 -10.53 -3.52 -2.19
CA TYR A 183 -10.76 -4.64 -1.28
C TYR A 183 -11.72 -5.63 -1.94
N LEU A 184 -11.30 -6.90 -2.05
CA LEU A 184 -12.13 -8.02 -2.48
C LEU A 184 -12.31 -8.97 -1.30
N VAL A 185 -13.55 -9.10 -0.83
CA VAL A 185 -13.93 -9.95 0.30
C VAL A 185 -14.56 -11.24 -0.22
N ASP A 186 -14.01 -12.37 0.20
CA ASP A 186 -14.42 -13.73 -0.16
C ASP A 186 -14.65 -13.90 -1.69
N GLY A 187 -13.83 -13.22 -2.50
CA GLY A 187 -13.84 -13.31 -3.96
C GLY A 187 -15.05 -12.69 -4.68
N THR A 188 -16.01 -12.10 -3.97
CA THR A 188 -17.27 -11.65 -4.59
C THR A 188 -17.71 -10.25 -4.20
N GLN A 189 -17.57 -9.87 -2.92
CA GLN A 189 -17.93 -8.52 -2.46
C GLN A 189 -16.72 -7.62 -2.59
N HIS A 190 -16.93 -6.36 -2.95
CA HIS A 190 -15.83 -5.41 -3.06
C HIS A 190 -16.23 -4.00 -2.62
N PHE A 191 -15.22 -3.25 -2.22
CA PHE A 191 -15.28 -1.81 -1.98
C PHE A 191 -13.89 -1.22 -2.24
N SER A 192 -13.80 0.09 -2.43
CA SER A 192 -12.53 0.74 -2.77
C SER A 192 -12.47 2.16 -2.22
N GLY A 193 -11.24 2.60 -1.93
CA GLY A 193 -10.93 3.99 -1.63
C GLY A 193 -10.76 4.36 -0.18
N ASP A 194 -10.62 5.65 0.03
CA ASP A 194 -10.45 6.33 1.32
C ASP A 194 -11.80 6.61 2.00
N LEU A 195 -12.61 5.56 2.16
CA LEU A 195 -13.91 5.65 2.82
C LEU A 195 -13.79 6.05 4.30
N SER A 196 -14.87 6.57 4.89
CA SER A 196 -14.92 6.86 6.33
C SER A 196 -14.81 5.59 7.17
N GLN A 197 -14.37 5.70 8.43
CA GLN A 197 -14.29 4.54 9.34
C GLN A 197 -15.64 3.78 9.45
N LYS A 198 -16.75 4.53 9.46
CA LYS A 198 -18.10 3.95 9.46
C LYS A 198 -18.38 3.13 8.20
N ASP A 199 -17.98 3.63 7.03
CA ASP A 199 -18.21 2.94 5.78
C ASP A 199 -17.36 1.66 5.64
N TYR A 200 -16.14 1.64 6.22
CA TYR A 200 -15.35 0.40 6.34
C TYR A 200 -16.10 -0.66 7.17
N LEU A 201 -16.68 -0.27 8.32
CA LEU A 201 -17.48 -1.17 9.15
C LEU A 201 -18.70 -1.69 8.40
N ASP A 202 -19.48 -0.78 7.80
CA ASP A 202 -20.71 -1.14 7.09
C ASP A 202 -20.40 -2.07 5.91
N ALA A 203 -19.30 -1.85 5.19
CA ALA A 203 -18.83 -2.72 4.10
C ALA A 203 -18.45 -4.13 4.60
N LEU A 204 -17.68 -4.23 5.68
CA LEU A 204 -17.27 -5.51 6.27
C LEU A 204 -18.46 -6.30 6.82
N VAL A 205 -19.40 -5.64 7.52
CA VAL A 205 -20.63 -6.28 8.01
C VAL A 205 -21.46 -6.82 6.86
N LYS A 206 -21.65 -6.02 5.81
CA LYS A 206 -22.39 -6.45 4.61
C LYS A 206 -21.73 -7.65 3.93
N ALA A 207 -20.39 -7.69 3.90
CA ALA A 207 -19.65 -8.81 3.34
C ALA A 207 -19.81 -10.08 4.21
N ALA A 208 -19.63 -9.96 5.52
CA ALA A 208 -19.74 -11.09 6.46
C ALA A 208 -21.14 -11.75 6.46
N HIS A 209 -22.20 -10.97 6.27
CA HIS A 209 -23.59 -11.49 6.23
C HIS A 209 -23.95 -12.24 4.95
N ARG A 210 -23.16 -12.14 3.88
CA ARG A 210 -23.43 -12.78 2.58
C ARG A 210 -22.58 -14.02 2.33
N SER A 211 -21.63 -14.32 3.21
CA SER A 211 -20.76 -15.49 3.15
C SER A 211 -21.32 -16.70 3.92
N ILE A 212 -22.58 -16.63 4.39
CA ILE A 212 -23.37 -17.69 5.05
C ILE A 212 -24.53 -18.06 4.15
#